data_AF-A0A2N1JGX5-F1
#
_entry.id   AF-A0A2N1JGX5-F1
#
_cell.length_a   1.000
_cell.length_b   1.000
_cell.length_c   1.000
_cell.angle_alpha   90.00
_cell.angle_beta   90.00
_cell.angle_gamma   90.00
#
_symmetry.space_group_name_H-M   'P 1'
#
loop_
_entity.id
_entity.type
_entity.pdbx_description
1 polymer ?
#
loop_
_entity_poly.entity_id
_entity_poly.type
_entity_poly.pdbx_seq_one_letter_code
_entity_poly.pdbx_strand_id
1 'polypeptide(L)'
;MVTRAPVLQRDPTAFEREYYRFNVELANRLQQPFPRDLYFKKGSAAGARFDEYYTALQKTWEVKPETKGLANDAGKGVASSESDSTLYQTLPRTTEADKNHDTHSLERALDRTLYLVVSTKGAQAPKWAFPAQRLPDQRTSIDTLHGTAMNGVLETFGDTMDLWLTYILRARILAGKPAPASKDVDFAWLTKEEIQQRLADDGSQESSQYWEKIEGLLDP
;
A
#
# COMPACT_ATOMS: atom_id res chain seq x y z
N MET A 1 -12.97 8.86 -10.52
CA MET A 1 -12.41 7.70 -9.80
C MET A 1 -11.46 8.20 -8.72
N VAL A 2 -11.72 7.90 -7.44
CA VAL A 2 -10.84 8.30 -6.33
C VAL A 2 -9.93 7.13 -5.96
N THR A 3 -8.62 7.39 -5.87
CA THR A 3 -7.60 6.35 -5.61
C THR A 3 -6.68 6.73 -4.45
N ARG A 4 -6.27 5.74 -3.65
CA ARG A 4 -5.19 5.85 -2.66
C ARG A 4 -3.96 5.15 -3.23
N ALA A 5 -2.85 5.87 -3.39
CA ALA A 5 -1.60 5.32 -3.94
C ALA A 5 -0.92 4.36 -2.94
N PRO A 6 -0.15 3.36 -3.41
CA PRO A 6 0.62 2.51 -2.51
C PRO A 6 1.62 3.36 -1.70
N VAL A 7 1.62 3.17 -0.39
CA VAL A 7 2.52 3.80 0.59
C VAL A 7 3.79 2.96 0.76
N LEU A 8 3.66 1.64 0.67
CA LEU A 8 4.76 0.69 0.74
C LEU A 8 5.14 0.18 -0.65
N GLN A 9 6.40 -0.22 -0.81
CA GLN A 9 6.83 -0.97 -2.00
C GLN A 9 6.14 -2.33 -2.03
N ARG A 10 5.81 -2.84 -3.22
CA ARG A 10 5.28 -4.19 -3.39
C ARG A 10 6.26 -5.25 -2.91
N ASP A 11 5.74 -6.38 -2.47
CA ASP A 11 6.57 -7.53 -2.17
C ASP A 11 7.17 -8.11 -3.48
N PRO A 12 8.48 -8.39 -3.51
CA PRO A 12 9.11 -8.97 -4.69
C PRO A 12 8.61 -10.40 -4.90
N THR A 13 8.41 -10.76 -6.17
CA THR A 13 8.08 -12.12 -6.57
C THR A 13 9.22 -13.08 -6.20
N ALA A 14 8.94 -14.39 -6.17
CA ALA A 14 9.98 -15.39 -5.90
C ALA A 14 11.16 -15.28 -6.88
N PHE A 15 10.89 -15.05 -8.16
CA PHE A 15 11.94 -14.85 -9.17
C PHE A 15 12.76 -13.58 -8.93
N GLU A 16 12.10 -12.45 -8.69
CA GLU A 16 12.80 -11.18 -8.42
C GLU A 16 13.67 -11.26 -7.17
N ARG A 17 13.18 -11.94 -6.13
CA ARG A 17 13.94 -12.18 -4.90
C ARG A 17 15.24 -12.94 -5.19
N GLU A 18 15.16 -14.00 -6.00
CA GLU A 18 16.31 -14.79 -6.42
C GLU A 18 17.26 -14.01 -7.34
N TYR A 19 16.71 -13.20 -8.25
CA TYR A 19 17.49 -12.32 -9.11
C TYR A 19 18.26 -11.26 -8.30
N TYR A 20 17.60 -10.61 -7.34
CA TYR A 20 18.27 -9.67 -6.44
C TYR A 20 19.35 -10.38 -5.62
N ARG A 21 19.05 -11.56 -5.06
CA ARG A 21 20.03 -12.36 -4.33
C ARG A 21 21.29 -12.61 -5.16
N PHE A 22 21.12 -13.10 -6.39
CA PHE A 22 22.23 -13.37 -7.30
C PHE A 22 23.05 -12.12 -7.61
N ASN A 23 22.40 -10.99 -7.89
CA ASN A 23 23.09 -9.75 -8.22
C ASN A 23 23.90 -9.20 -7.06
N VAL A 24 23.37 -9.27 -5.83
CA VAL A 24 24.14 -8.80 -4.68
C VAL A 24 25.26 -9.78 -4.36
N GLU A 25 25.10 -11.09 -4.59
CA GLU A 25 26.20 -12.06 -4.49
C GLU A 25 27.31 -11.75 -5.51
N LEU A 26 26.95 -11.49 -6.76
CA LEU A 26 27.88 -11.11 -7.81
C LEU A 26 28.61 -9.81 -7.44
N ALA A 27 27.86 -8.79 -7.00
CA ALA A 27 28.43 -7.53 -6.52
C ALA A 27 29.40 -7.77 -5.36
N ASN A 28 29.05 -8.65 -4.42
CA ASN A 28 29.90 -8.97 -3.27
C ASN A 28 31.19 -9.71 -3.63
N ARG A 29 31.21 -10.46 -4.75
CA ARG A 29 32.43 -11.08 -5.27
C ARG A 29 33.30 -10.12 -6.07
N LEU A 30 32.68 -9.15 -6.75
CA LEU A 30 33.37 -8.15 -7.56
C LEU A 30 33.87 -6.95 -6.75
N GLN A 31 33.26 -6.67 -5.59
CA GLN A 31 33.63 -5.53 -4.76
C GLN A 31 35.05 -5.67 -4.22
N GLN A 32 35.70 -4.53 -4.03
CA GLN A 32 36.96 -4.48 -3.29
C GLN A 32 36.73 -4.85 -1.82
N PRO A 33 37.71 -5.48 -1.16
CA PRO A 33 37.60 -5.79 0.25
C PRO A 33 37.41 -4.52 1.08
N PHE A 34 36.53 -4.60 2.08
CA PHE A 34 36.21 -3.46 2.94
C PHE A 34 37.47 -2.99 3.71
N PRO A 35 37.88 -1.71 3.63
CA PRO A 35 39.09 -1.21 4.28
C PRO A 35 38.85 -0.98 5.77
N ARG A 36 38.88 -2.06 6.55
CA ARG A 36 38.59 -2.07 7.99
C ARG A 36 39.38 -1.04 8.79
N ASP A 37 40.69 -0.94 8.54
CA ASP A 37 41.62 -0.09 9.31
C ASP A 37 41.28 1.41 9.19
N LEU A 38 40.58 1.82 8.14
CA LEU A 38 40.16 3.22 7.94
C LEU A 38 39.01 3.60 8.89
N TYR A 39 38.11 2.66 9.17
CA TYR A 39 36.89 2.91 9.96
C TYR A 39 37.01 2.48 11.41
N PHE A 40 37.75 1.40 11.68
CA PHE A 40 37.89 0.83 13.01
C PHE A 40 39.33 0.87 13.48
N LYS A 41 39.53 1.44 14.67
CA LYS A 41 40.82 1.36 15.36
C LYS A 41 41.09 -0.09 15.76
N LYS A 42 42.34 -0.53 15.61
CA LYS A 42 42.79 -1.87 16.02
C LYS A 42 42.53 -2.06 17.52
N GLY A 43 41.95 -3.21 17.87
CA GLY A 43 41.59 -3.54 19.26
C GLY A 43 40.35 -2.80 19.82
N SER A 44 39.61 -2.04 19.00
CA SER A 44 38.35 -1.43 19.44
C SER A 44 37.25 -2.48 19.61
N ALA A 45 36.41 -2.33 20.65
CA ALA A 45 35.21 -3.14 20.83
C ALA A 45 34.26 -3.07 19.62
N ALA A 46 34.20 -1.92 18.93
CA ALA A 46 33.44 -1.78 17.70
C ALA A 46 34.02 -2.63 16.55
N GLY A 47 35.35 -2.75 16.49
CA GLY A 47 36.02 -3.58 15.51
C GLY A 47 35.78 -5.07 15.74
N ALA A 48 35.70 -5.53 17.00
CA ALA A 48 35.39 -6.92 17.33
C ALA A 48 33.93 -7.27 16.96
N ARG A 49 32.97 -6.40 17.30
CA ARG A 49 31.55 -6.56 16.90
C ARG A 49 31.39 -6.59 15.38
N PHE A 50 32.13 -5.75 14.66
CA PHE A 50 32.14 -5.77 13.20
C PHE A 50 32.66 -7.10 12.65
N ASP A 51 33.72 -7.68 13.22
CA ASP A 51 34.25 -8.98 12.77
C ASP A 51 33.23 -10.11 12.97
N GLU A 52 32.54 -10.13 14.12
CA GLU A 52 31.46 -11.07 14.41
C GLU A 52 30.33 -10.94 13.37
N TYR A 53 29.88 -9.71 13.11
CA TYR A 53 28.88 -9.42 12.09
C TYR A 53 29.33 -9.85 10.68
N TYR A 54 30.57 -9.52 10.29
CA TYR A 54 31.10 -9.80 8.96
C TYR A 54 31.32 -11.31 8.73
N THR A 55 31.76 -12.05 9.75
CA THR A 55 31.86 -13.52 9.68
C THR A 55 30.49 -14.19 9.59
N ALA A 56 29.45 -13.63 10.23
CA ALA A 56 28.08 -14.10 10.06
C ALA A 56 27.57 -13.83 8.63
N LEU A 57 27.82 -12.64 8.08
CA LEU A 57 27.46 -12.26 6.70
C LEU A 57 28.09 -13.19 5.65
N GLN A 58 29.32 -13.64 5.87
CA GLN A 58 29.99 -14.59 4.97
C GLN A 58 29.36 -16.00 5.02
N LYS A 59 28.80 -16.41 6.16
CA LYS A 59 28.18 -17.73 6.32
C LYS A 59 26.74 -17.75 5.81
N THR A 60 26.00 -16.67 6.03
CA THR A 60 24.58 -16.60 5.71
C THR A 60 24.25 -15.27 5.04
N TRP A 61 23.57 -15.35 3.90
CA TRP A 61 23.05 -14.19 3.19
C TRP A 61 21.92 -13.48 3.94
N GLU A 62 21.13 -14.24 4.68
CA GLU A 62 20.04 -13.76 5.51
C GLU A 62 20.58 -13.23 6.85
N VAL A 63 21.39 -12.18 6.78
CA VAL A 63 21.71 -11.44 7.99
C VAL A 63 20.46 -10.68 8.38
N LYS A 64 19.70 -11.26 9.31
CA LYS A 64 18.60 -10.58 9.97
C LYS A 64 19.19 -9.29 10.56
N PRO A 65 18.82 -8.09 10.07
CA PRO A 65 19.26 -6.86 10.71
C PRO A 65 18.86 -6.92 12.19
N GLU A 66 19.65 -6.34 13.10
CA GLU A 66 19.34 -6.31 14.54
C GLU A 66 18.06 -5.51 14.89
N THR A 67 17.20 -5.22 13.91
CA THR A 67 15.83 -4.79 14.11
C THR A 67 15.00 -6.01 14.51
N LYS A 68 14.58 -6.06 15.78
CA LYS A 68 13.87 -7.16 16.48
C LYS A 68 12.46 -7.50 15.92
N GLY A 69 12.19 -7.26 14.64
CA GLY A 69 10.89 -7.43 13.99
C GLY A 69 10.51 -8.87 13.59
N LEU A 70 11.34 -9.87 13.91
CA LEU A 70 11.04 -11.30 13.75
C LEU A 70 11.29 -12.00 15.09
N ALA A 71 10.47 -11.66 16.09
CA ALA A 71 10.40 -12.39 17.35
C ALA A 71 9.82 -13.78 17.08
N ASN A 72 10.67 -14.81 17.09
CA ASN A 72 10.44 -16.19 17.52
C ASN A 72 11.39 -17.19 16.84
N ASP A 73 12.68 -16.89 16.78
CA ASP A 73 13.65 -17.97 16.56
C ASP A 73 14.90 -17.77 17.42
N ALA A 74 15.34 -18.88 18.00
CA ALA A 74 16.00 -18.95 19.29
C ALA A 74 17.53 -18.75 19.23
N GLY A 75 18.10 -18.30 20.35
CA GLY A 75 19.42 -18.79 20.80
C GLY A 75 20.51 -17.76 21.11
N LYS A 76 20.76 -17.59 22.42
CA LYS A 76 22.02 -17.17 23.06
C LYS A 76 22.59 -15.76 22.79
N GLY A 77 22.33 -14.88 23.77
CA GLY A 77 23.38 -14.40 24.68
C GLY A 77 24.39 -13.39 24.15
N VAL A 78 23.98 -12.12 24.03
CA VAL A 78 24.86 -10.95 24.27
C VAL A 78 24.06 -9.90 25.03
N ALA A 79 24.31 -9.79 26.34
CA ALA A 79 23.73 -8.77 27.19
C ALA A 79 24.54 -7.47 27.04
N SER A 80 24.14 -6.58 26.11
CA SER A 80 24.43 -5.12 26.13
C SER A 80 24.04 -4.34 24.84
N SER A 81 22.91 -4.66 24.18
CA SER A 81 22.34 -3.79 23.12
C SER A 81 20.81 -3.84 22.97
N GLU A 82 20.08 -4.20 24.03
CA GLU A 82 18.61 -4.27 23.96
C GLU A 82 17.93 -2.88 23.84
N SER A 83 18.61 -1.78 24.18
CA SER A 83 18.05 -0.41 24.09
C SER A 83 18.03 0.14 22.67
N ASP A 84 19.06 -0.14 21.87
CA ASP A 84 19.22 0.48 20.54
C ASP A 84 18.47 -0.32 19.47
N SER A 85 18.42 -1.64 19.61
CA SER A 85 17.67 -2.52 18.69
C SER A 85 16.15 -2.25 18.72
N THR A 86 15.61 -1.81 19.85
CA THR A 86 14.20 -1.40 19.96
C THR A 86 13.95 -0.02 19.35
N LEU A 87 14.94 0.87 19.37
CA LEU A 87 14.84 2.20 18.76
C LEU A 87 14.70 2.14 17.23
N TYR A 88 15.33 1.15 16.59
CA TYR A 88 15.30 0.97 15.13
C TYR A 88 14.29 -0.08 14.66
N GLN A 89 13.40 -0.56 15.54
CA GLN A 89 12.40 -1.54 15.15
C GLN A 89 11.39 -0.91 14.16
N THR A 90 11.39 -1.44 12.94
CA THR A 90 10.41 -1.03 11.92
C THR A 90 9.02 -1.55 12.29
N LEU A 91 7.99 -0.78 11.98
CA LEU A 91 6.61 -1.24 12.09
C LEU A 91 6.35 -2.40 11.11
N PRO A 92 5.48 -3.35 11.47
CA PRO A 92 5.10 -4.42 10.56
C PRO A 92 4.44 -3.85 9.31
N ARG A 93 4.67 -4.48 8.15
CA ARG A 93 4.04 -4.10 6.88
C ARG A 93 2.53 -4.32 6.89
N THR A 94 2.07 -5.30 7.66
CA THR A 94 0.65 -5.64 7.85
C THR A 94 0.05 -4.85 9.01
N THR A 95 -1.02 -4.12 8.77
CA THR A 95 -1.72 -3.32 9.79
C THR A 95 -2.82 -4.11 10.52
N GLU A 96 -3.46 -3.50 11.52
CA GLU A 96 -4.65 -4.07 12.16
C GLU A 96 -5.84 -4.14 11.19
N ALA A 97 -5.95 -3.17 10.28
CA ALA A 97 -6.98 -3.15 9.24
C ALA A 97 -6.80 -4.29 8.23
N ASP A 98 -5.55 -4.70 7.95
CA ASP A 98 -5.26 -5.88 7.13
C ASP A 98 -5.73 -7.17 7.79
N LYS A 99 -5.45 -7.33 9.09
CA LYS A 99 -5.84 -8.51 9.87
C LYS A 99 -7.36 -8.65 9.96
N ASN A 100 -8.05 -7.52 10.13
CA ASN A 100 -9.51 -7.47 10.24
C ASN A 100 -10.21 -7.40 8.88
N HIS A 101 -9.45 -7.26 7.80
CA HIS A 101 -9.95 -7.05 6.45
C HIS A 101 -10.95 -5.89 6.34
N ASP A 102 -10.66 -4.78 7.04
CA ASP A 102 -11.55 -3.62 7.11
C ASP A 102 -11.52 -2.83 5.80
N THR A 103 -12.58 -3.00 4.99
CA THR A 103 -12.72 -2.33 3.70
C THR A 103 -13.04 -0.84 3.80
N HIS A 104 -13.34 -0.29 4.97
CA HIS A 104 -13.57 1.15 5.14
C HIS A 104 -12.29 1.92 5.49
N SER A 105 -11.23 1.21 5.90
CA SER A 105 -9.96 1.82 6.29
C SER A 105 -9.02 2.04 5.11
N LEU A 106 -8.33 3.18 5.13
CA LEU A 106 -7.25 3.52 4.18
C LEU A 106 -5.92 2.83 4.53
N GLU A 107 -5.77 2.41 5.80
CA GLU A 107 -4.56 1.79 6.35
C GLU A 107 -4.45 0.29 6.00
N ARG A 108 -5.37 -0.22 5.18
CA ARG A 108 -5.35 -1.58 4.65
C ARG A 108 -4.55 -1.62 3.34
N ALA A 109 -3.87 -2.72 3.04
CA ALA A 109 -3.16 -3.02 1.80
C ALA A 109 -2.24 -1.88 1.36
N LEU A 110 -1.33 -1.47 2.24
CA LEU A 110 -0.47 -0.29 2.04
C LEU A 110 0.44 -0.40 0.79
N ASP A 111 0.68 -1.60 0.28
CA ASP A 111 1.49 -1.89 -0.91
C ASP A 111 0.68 -1.92 -2.24
N ARG A 112 -0.65 -1.85 -2.18
CA ARG A 112 -1.55 -1.84 -3.34
C ARG A 112 -2.27 -0.49 -3.50
N THR A 113 -2.73 -0.21 -4.71
CA THR A 113 -3.65 0.92 -4.98
C THR A 113 -5.06 0.54 -4.52
N LEU A 114 -5.68 1.39 -3.70
CA LEU A 114 -7.09 1.24 -3.35
C LEU A 114 -7.96 2.20 -4.15
N TYR A 115 -9.16 1.75 -4.48
CA TYR A 115 -10.16 2.50 -5.23
C TYR A 115 -11.40 2.68 -4.37
N LEU A 116 -11.95 3.89 -4.35
CA LEU A 116 -13.20 4.19 -3.67
C LEU A 116 -14.38 3.73 -4.52
N VAL A 117 -15.12 2.74 -4.02
CA VAL A 117 -16.36 2.26 -4.62
C VAL A 117 -17.52 2.58 -3.70
N VAL A 118 -18.66 2.91 -4.28
CA VAL A 118 -19.86 3.35 -3.58
C VAL A 118 -21.01 2.43 -3.96
N SER A 119 -21.86 2.12 -2.99
CA SER A 119 -23.11 1.39 -3.20
C SER A 119 -24.28 2.20 -2.66
N THR A 120 -25.34 2.31 -3.45
CA THR A 120 -26.61 2.92 -3.04
C THR A 120 -27.61 1.81 -2.69
N LYS A 121 -28.16 1.81 -1.48
CA LYS A 121 -29.14 0.81 -1.03
C LYS A 121 -30.54 1.14 -1.59
N GLY A 122 -30.78 0.79 -2.85
CA GLY A 122 -32.04 1.02 -3.58
C GLY A 122 -32.74 -0.28 -4.00
N ALA A 123 -33.70 -0.72 -3.18
CA ALA A 123 -34.79 -1.70 -3.38
C ALA A 123 -34.54 -3.14 -3.90
N GLN A 124 -33.50 -3.48 -4.68
CA GLN A 124 -33.37 -4.86 -5.21
C GLN A 124 -31.98 -5.52 -5.10
N ALA A 125 -30.89 -4.74 -5.08
CA ALA A 125 -29.54 -5.19 -4.70
C ALA A 125 -28.60 -3.96 -4.59
N PRO A 126 -27.59 -3.97 -3.70
CA PRO A 126 -26.59 -2.90 -3.64
C PRO A 126 -25.72 -2.90 -4.90
N LYS A 127 -25.97 -1.95 -5.82
CA LYS A 127 -25.16 -1.77 -7.03
C LYS A 127 -23.88 -1.02 -6.70
N TRP A 128 -22.74 -1.71 -6.79
CA TRP A 128 -21.42 -1.13 -6.57
C TRP A 128 -20.91 -0.44 -7.84
N ALA A 129 -20.58 0.84 -7.73
CA ALA A 129 -20.00 1.62 -8.81
C ALA A 129 -19.07 2.71 -8.26
N PHE A 130 -18.23 3.27 -9.11
CA PHE A 130 -17.51 4.49 -8.77
C PHE A 130 -18.49 5.66 -8.55
N PRO A 131 -18.14 6.64 -7.68
CA PRO A 131 -18.94 7.84 -7.52
C PRO A 131 -19.16 8.52 -8.88
N ALA A 132 -20.41 8.67 -9.26
CA ALA A 132 -20.82 9.26 -10.52
C ALA A 132 -21.95 10.26 -10.24
N GLN A 133 -21.88 11.43 -10.88
CA GLN A 133 -22.91 12.45 -10.80
C GLN A 133 -23.50 12.69 -12.18
N ARG A 134 -24.83 12.85 -12.22
CA ARG A 134 -25.51 13.26 -13.45
C ARG A 134 -25.15 14.71 -13.75
N LEU A 135 -24.80 14.99 -15.00
CA LEU A 135 -24.53 16.35 -15.45
C LEU A 135 -25.83 17.17 -15.44
N PRO A 136 -25.79 18.45 -15.01
CA PRO A 136 -26.97 19.30 -15.00
C PRO A 136 -27.52 19.48 -16.42
N ASP A 137 -28.85 19.53 -16.53
CA ASP A 137 -29.53 19.62 -17.83
C ASP A 137 -29.28 21.01 -18.50
N GLN A 138 -29.08 22.05 -17.70
CA GLN A 138 -28.63 23.38 -18.16
C GLN A 138 -27.16 23.57 -17.82
N ARG A 139 -26.29 23.61 -18.83
CA ARG A 139 -24.85 23.81 -18.64
C ARG A 139 -24.46 25.26 -18.86
N THR A 140 -23.74 25.81 -17.90
CA THR A 140 -23.03 27.08 -18.05
C THR A 140 -21.56 26.80 -18.41
N SER A 141 -20.83 27.79 -18.94
CA SER A 141 -19.40 27.68 -19.25
C SER A 141 -18.51 27.36 -18.03
N ILE A 142 -19.02 27.54 -16.82
CA ILE A 142 -18.35 27.21 -15.55
C ILE A 142 -18.46 25.71 -15.19
N ASP A 143 -19.41 24.98 -15.77
CA ASP A 143 -19.68 23.58 -15.45
C ASP A 143 -18.70 22.68 -16.20
N THR A 144 -17.50 22.54 -15.62
CA THR A 144 -16.47 21.65 -16.15
C THR A 144 -16.72 20.21 -15.68
N LEU A 145 -16.37 19.23 -16.52
CA LEU A 145 -16.50 17.82 -16.18
C LEU A 145 -15.68 17.44 -14.92
N HIS A 146 -14.54 18.10 -14.73
CA HIS A 146 -13.72 17.95 -13.52
C HIS A 146 -14.41 18.51 -12.28
N GLY A 147 -15.02 19.71 -12.37
CA GLY A 147 -15.78 20.30 -11.28
C GLY A 147 -17.00 19.46 -10.90
N THR A 148 -17.78 18.99 -11.88
CA THR A 148 -18.92 18.10 -11.61
C THR A 148 -18.47 16.76 -11.02
N ALA A 149 -17.39 16.15 -11.51
CA ALA A 149 -16.89 14.91 -10.93
C ALA A 149 -16.45 15.09 -9.46
N MET A 150 -15.82 16.23 -9.12
CA MET A 150 -15.43 16.54 -7.75
C MET A 150 -16.63 16.81 -6.86
N ASN A 151 -17.60 17.60 -7.34
CA ASN A 151 -18.85 17.87 -6.63
C ASN A 151 -19.61 16.58 -6.33
N GLY A 152 -19.62 15.60 -7.23
CA GLY A 152 -20.28 14.31 -6.98
C GLY A 152 -19.68 13.54 -5.80
N VAL A 153 -18.36 13.62 -5.63
CA VAL A 153 -17.68 13.00 -4.49
C VAL A 153 -17.94 13.80 -3.21
N LEU A 154 -17.83 15.13 -3.26
CA LEU A 154 -18.04 16.01 -2.11
C LEU A 154 -19.50 16.03 -1.63
N GLU A 155 -20.48 15.93 -2.53
CA GLU A 155 -21.90 15.81 -2.17
C GLU A 155 -22.16 14.48 -1.45
N THR A 156 -21.46 13.42 -1.85
CA THR A 156 -21.61 12.09 -1.27
C THR A 156 -20.90 11.94 0.07
N PHE A 157 -19.69 12.52 0.22
CA PHE A 157 -18.78 12.28 1.36
C PHE A 157 -18.42 13.52 2.19
N GLY A 158 -18.97 14.68 1.83
CA GLY A 158 -18.65 15.96 2.45
C GLY A 158 -17.23 16.44 2.18
N ASP A 159 -16.81 17.46 2.94
CA ASP A 159 -15.52 18.14 2.83
C ASP A 159 -14.44 17.52 3.74
N THR A 160 -14.63 16.26 4.13
CA THR A 160 -13.74 15.55 5.08
C THR A 160 -12.52 14.93 4.42
N MET A 161 -12.54 14.81 3.09
CA MET A 161 -11.45 14.26 2.29
C MET A 161 -10.70 15.37 1.57
N ASP A 162 -9.37 15.31 1.62
CA ASP A 162 -8.53 16.12 0.75
C ASP A 162 -8.24 15.34 -0.54
N LEU A 163 -8.74 15.87 -1.65
CA LEU A 163 -8.71 15.24 -2.97
C LEU A 163 -7.92 16.10 -3.94
N TRP A 164 -6.90 15.49 -4.56
CA TRP A 164 -6.16 16.13 -5.63
C TRP A 164 -6.52 15.53 -6.98
N LEU A 165 -7.05 16.38 -7.87
CA LEU A 165 -7.38 16.01 -9.24
C LEU A 165 -6.10 15.76 -10.07
N THR A 166 -6.08 14.63 -10.76
CA THR A 166 -5.05 14.26 -11.75
C THR A 166 -5.68 14.20 -13.16
N TYR A 167 -4.99 13.58 -14.12
CA TYR A 167 -5.45 13.43 -15.51
C TYR A 167 -6.69 12.51 -15.61
N ILE A 168 -7.58 12.77 -16.57
CA ILE A 168 -8.77 11.95 -16.91
C ILE A 168 -9.65 11.63 -15.67
N LEU A 169 -10.25 12.65 -15.05
CA LEU A 169 -11.24 12.51 -13.93
C LEU A 169 -10.82 11.53 -12.82
N ARG A 170 -9.52 11.34 -12.64
CA ARG A 170 -8.91 10.59 -11.55
C ARG A 170 -8.57 11.58 -10.45
N ALA A 171 -8.92 11.23 -9.23
CA ALA A 171 -8.55 12.00 -8.05
C ALA A 171 -7.74 11.10 -7.12
N ARG A 172 -6.74 11.68 -6.45
CA ARG A 172 -5.97 11.00 -5.41
C ARG A 172 -6.39 11.55 -4.05
N ILE A 173 -6.65 10.66 -3.12
CA ILE A 173 -6.82 11.06 -1.72
C ILE A 173 -5.45 11.34 -1.11
N LEU A 174 -5.31 12.51 -0.49
CA LEU A 174 -4.09 12.93 0.21
C LEU A 174 -4.21 12.69 1.71
N ALA A 175 -5.36 13.03 2.28
CA ALA A 175 -5.68 12.85 3.68
C ALA A 175 -7.20 12.83 3.90
N GLY A 176 -7.62 12.47 5.11
CA GLY A 176 -9.02 12.49 5.51
C GLY A 176 -9.70 11.13 5.43
N LYS A 177 -10.99 11.10 5.80
CA LYS A 177 -11.80 9.88 5.83
C LYS A 177 -13.15 10.14 5.18
N PRO A 178 -13.68 9.21 4.37
CA PRO A 178 -15.06 9.28 3.90
C PRO A 178 -16.05 9.39 5.04
N ALA A 179 -16.87 10.43 5.03
CA ALA A 179 -18.04 10.56 5.89
C ALA A 179 -19.29 10.61 4.99
N PRO A 180 -20.00 9.48 4.78
CA PRO A 180 -21.16 9.45 3.89
C PRO A 180 -22.25 10.41 4.41
N ALA A 181 -22.74 11.28 3.52
CA ALA A 181 -23.73 12.31 3.85
C ALA A 181 -25.11 11.70 4.17
N SER A 182 -25.44 10.53 3.61
CA SER A 182 -26.69 9.81 3.85
C SER A 182 -26.42 8.37 4.32
N LYS A 183 -27.34 7.81 5.12
CA LYS A 183 -27.25 6.43 5.66
C LYS A 183 -27.46 5.34 4.60
N ASP A 184 -27.98 5.73 3.44
CA ASP A 184 -28.30 4.82 2.32
C ASP A 184 -27.10 4.57 1.41
N VAL A 185 -26.03 5.36 1.57
CA VAL A 185 -24.79 5.24 0.83
C VAL A 185 -23.77 4.47 1.65
N ASP A 186 -23.34 3.35 1.09
CA ASP A 186 -22.24 2.54 1.59
C ASP A 186 -20.99 2.78 0.73
N PHE A 187 -19.80 2.62 1.30
CA PHE A 187 -18.56 2.81 0.57
C PHE A 187 -17.52 1.78 0.98
N ALA A 188 -16.60 1.45 0.07
CA ALA A 188 -15.49 0.57 0.36
C ALA A 188 -14.24 1.00 -0.42
N TRP A 189 -13.08 0.83 0.20
CA TRP A 189 -11.78 0.93 -0.41
C TRP A 189 -11.30 -0.47 -0.81
N LEU A 190 -11.27 -0.71 -2.12
CA LEU A 190 -11.04 -2.04 -2.68
C LEU A 190 -9.83 -2.06 -3.59
N THR A 191 -9.15 -3.19 -3.65
CA THR A 191 -8.13 -3.45 -4.69
C THR A 191 -8.81 -3.81 -6.01
N LYS A 192 -8.02 -3.84 -7.10
CA LYS A 192 -8.51 -4.26 -8.42
C LYS A 192 -9.13 -5.66 -8.39
N GLU A 193 -8.49 -6.60 -7.70
CA GLU A 193 -8.93 -7.99 -7.60
C GLU A 193 -10.25 -8.09 -6.84
N GLU A 194 -10.39 -7.32 -5.76
CA GLU A 194 -11.61 -7.31 -4.95
C GLU A 194 -12.79 -6.69 -5.70
N ILE A 195 -12.55 -5.67 -6.53
CA ILE A 195 -13.59 -5.09 -7.40
C ILE A 195 -14.04 -6.14 -8.42
N GLN A 196 -13.10 -6.85 -9.04
CA GLN A 196 -13.42 -7.91 -9.98
C GLN A 196 -14.26 -9.01 -9.33
N GLN A 197 -13.86 -9.46 -8.14
CA GLN A 197 -14.59 -10.48 -7.38
C GLN A 197 -15.99 -10.01 -7.03
N ARG A 198 -16.14 -8.79 -6.49
CA ARG A 198 -17.46 -8.25 -6.12
C ARG A 198 -18.41 -8.06 -7.31
N LEU A 199 -17.89 -7.64 -8.46
CA LEU A 199 -18.69 -7.50 -9.68
C LEU A 199 -19.05 -8.86 -10.29
N ALA A 200 -18.17 -9.86 -10.14
CA ALA A 200 -18.46 -11.23 -10.55
C ALA A 200 -19.53 -11.88 -9.66
N ASP A 201 -19.49 -11.65 -8.35
CA ASP A 201 -20.45 -12.17 -7.36
C ASP A 201 -21.87 -11.61 -7.57
N ASP A 202 -21.99 -10.37 -8.07
CA ASP A 202 -23.28 -9.76 -8.42
C ASP A 202 -23.94 -10.45 -9.63
N GLY A 203 -23.16 -11.13 -10.49
CA GLY A 203 -23.66 -11.98 -11.57
C GLY A 203 -24.49 -11.29 -12.66
N SER A 204 -24.63 -9.96 -12.59
CA SER A 204 -25.46 -9.20 -13.52
C SER A 204 -24.72 -8.87 -14.82
N GLN A 205 -25.44 -8.89 -15.94
CA GLN A 205 -24.87 -8.53 -17.25
C GLN A 205 -24.36 -7.09 -17.26
N GLU A 206 -25.00 -6.20 -16.49
CA GLU A 206 -24.57 -4.81 -16.33
C GLU A 206 -23.24 -4.70 -15.60
N SER A 207 -23.00 -5.50 -14.56
CA SER A 207 -21.73 -5.51 -13.81
C SER A 207 -20.57 -6.04 -14.65
N SER A 208 -20.82 -7.01 -15.54
CA SER A 208 -19.81 -7.49 -16.50
C SER A 208 -19.45 -6.41 -17.53
N GLN A 209 -20.45 -5.74 -18.13
CA GLN A 209 -20.22 -4.62 -19.04
C GLN A 209 -19.55 -3.43 -18.34
N TYR A 210 -19.82 -3.24 -17.05
CA TYR A 210 -19.17 -2.22 -16.25
C TYR A 210 -17.69 -2.56 -16.05
N TRP A 211 -17.37 -3.80 -15.67
CA TRP A 211 -16.00 -4.28 -15.51
C TRP A 211 -15.15 -4.07 -16.77
N GLU A 212 -15.65 -4.47 -17.94
CA GLU A 212 -14.94 -4.29 -19.22
C GLU A 212 -14.58 -2.82 -19.51
N LYS A 213 -15.46 -1.88 -19.11
CA LYS A 213 -15.20 -0.43 -19.28
C LYS A 213 -14.15 0.10 -18.32
N ILE A 214 -14.08 -0.45 -17.11
CA ILE A 214 -13.20 0.07 -16.05
C ILE A 214 -11.86 -0.65 -15.96
N GLU A 215 -11.75 -1.88 -16.43
CA GLU A 215 -10.56 -2.72 -16.27
C GLU A 215 -9.28 -2.01 -16.76
N GLY A 216 -9.35 -1.36 -17.92
CA GLY A 216 -8.22 -0.61 -18.50
C GLY A 216 -7.86 0.69 -17.78
N LEU A 217 -8.72 1.17 -16.85
CA LEU A 217 -8.46 2.36 -16.04
C LEU A 217 -7.78 2.04 -14.70
N LEU A 218 -7.83 0.77 -14.27
CA LEU A 218 -7.23 0.32 -13.03
C LEU A 218 -5.75 -0.01 -13.25
N ASP A 219 -4.93 0.27 -12.24
CA ASP A 219 -3.50 -0.01 -12.29
C ASP A 219 -3.31 -1.56 -12.32
N PRO A 220 -2.31 -2.07 -13.07
CA PRO A 220 -2.09 -3.50 -13.24
C PRO A 220 -1.65 -4.22 -11.96
#